data_AF-A0A1A0MJH1-F1
#
_entry.id   AF-A0A1A0MJH1-F1
#
_cell.length_a   1.000
_cell.length_b   1.000
_cell.length_c   1.000
_cell.angle_alpha   90.00
_cell.angle_beta   90.00
_cell.angle_gamma   90.00
#
_symmetry.space_group_name_H-M   'P 1'
#
loop_
_entity.id
_entity.type
_entity.pdbx_description
1 polymer ?
#
loop_
_entity_poly.entity_id
_entity_poly.type
_entity_poly.pdbx_seq_one_letter_code
_entity_poly.pdbx_strand_id
1 'polypeptide(L)'
;MPVSHAHSHSLHGPSPLGPLAAKIVVGLLIAIGVVVLTGAAWLWPSQQKVNIPLPYQNAAGGAVSTEAGHVLSSSAATCGDQTVGTVITTQPNPAGGPDAVCVHSLIAIDSGPNRGANTLLEFGVGPGQPKLMVGDHIRITRQVDPTGLTTYSFYDYERKWPLTAIAAAFALVVVAVAGWRGLRALVGILVAFIVLVVFMLPALRDGSAAIPVALVASAVILYAE
;
A
#
# COMPACT_ATOMS: atom_id res chain seq x y z
N MET A 1 1.14 19.34 -72.39
CA MET A 1 0.19 19.47 -71.26
C MET A 1 0.03 18.11 -70.62
N PRO A 2 0.50 17.87 -69.38
CA PRO A 2 0.14 16.66 -68.66
C PRO A 2 -1.12 16.93 -67.83
N VAL A 3 -2.14 16.08 -67.99
CA VAL A 3 -3.32 16.07 -67.11
C VAL A 3 -2.92 15.36 -65.82
N SER A 4 -2.96 16.08 -64.71
CA SER A 4 -2.81 15.52 -63.37
C SER A 4 -4.16 15.00 -62.88
N HIS A 5 -4.24 13.69 -62.64
CA HIS A 5 -5.39 13.08 -61.96
C HIS A 5 -5.18 13.15 -60.45
N ALA A 6 -5.97 13.98 -59.77
CA ALA A 6 -6.03 14.04 -58.31
C ALA A 6 -7.03 12.99 -57.80
N HIS A 7 -6.55 12.01 -57.03
CA HIS A 7 -7.40 11.08 -56.30
C HIS A 7 -7.72 11.67 -54.92
N SER A 8 -8.99 12.00 -54.71
CA SER A 8 -9.52 12.41 -53.40
C SER A 8 -9.94 11.16 -52.62
N HIS A 9 -9.22 10.85 -51.54
CA HIS A 9 -9.69 9.88 -50.56
C HIS A 9 -10.58 10.60 -49.55
N SER A 10 -11.90 10.55 -49.78
CA SER A 10 -12.88 10.83 -48.73
C SER A 10 -12.81 9.70 -47.70
N LEU A 11 -12.04 9.91 -46.64
CA LEU A 11 -12.19 9.17 -45.39
C LEU A 11 -13.64 9.35 -44.94
N HIS A 12 -14.44 8.32 -45.14
CA HIS A 12 -15.82 8.31 -44.72
C HIS A 12 -15.86 8.59 -43.22
N GLY A 13 -16.66 9.59 -42.84
CA GLY A 13 -17.02 9.86 -41.45
C GLY A 13 -17.61 8.61 -40.78
N PRO A 14 -17.85 8.66 -39.46
CA PRO A 14 -18.26 7.50 -38.68
C PRO A 14 -19.43 6.79 -39.37
N SER A 15 -19.28 5.48 -39.60
CA SER A 15 -20.32 4.66 -40.19
C SER A 15 -21.64 4.92 -39.46
N PRO A 16 -22.75 5.19 -40.17
CA PRO A 16 -24.02 5.42 -39.52
C PRO A 16 -24.50 4.09 -38.93
N LEU A 17 -24.13 3.83 -37.67
CA LEU A 17 -24.71 2.77 -36.87
C LEU A 17 -26.21 3.05 -36.80
N GLY A 18 -27.01 2.17 -37.41
CA GLY A 18 -28.46 2.32 -37.38
C GLY A 18 -28.97 2.45 -35.95
N PRO A 19 -30.05 3.22 -35.68
CA PRO A 19 -30.53 3.49 -34.33
C PRO A 19 -30.89 2.22 -33.55
N LEU A 20 -31.17 1.10 -34.23
CA LEU A 20 -31.36 -0.21 -33.63
C LEU A 20 -30.05 -0.83 -33.13
N ALA A 21 -28.97 -0.76 -33.89
CA ALA A 21 -27.66 -1.25 -33.49
C ALA A 21 -27.14 -0.48 -32.26
N ALA A 22 -27.28 0.85 -32.26
CA ALA A 22 -26.94 1.68 -31.11
C ALA A 22 -27.75 1.30 -29.85
N LYS A 23 -29.06 1.07 -29.97
CA LYS A 23 -29.92 0.64 -28.85
C LYS A 23 -29.54 -0.74 -28.31
N ILE A 24 -29.21 -1.69 -29.20
CA ILE A 24 -28.78 -3.03 -28.80
C ILE A 24 -27.45 -2.95 -28.03
N VAL A 25 -26.48 -2.18 -28.51
CA VAL A 25 -25.18 -1.99 -27.84
C VAL A 25 -25.37 -1.34 -26.47
N VAL A 26 -26.12 -0.23 -26.40
CA VAL A 26 -26.39 0.45 -25.12
C VAL A 26 -27.14 -0.48 -24.15
N GLY A 27 -28.13 -1.24 -24.62
CA GLY A 27 -28.86 -2.21 -23.80
C GLY A 27 -27.95 -3.32 -23.26
N LEU A 28 -27.05 -3.84 -24.09
CA LEU A 28 -26.07 -4.85 -23.69
C LEU A 28 -25.07 -4.29 -22.65
N LEU A 29 -24.58 -3.06 -22.85
CA LEU A 29 -23.68 -2.39 -21.89
C LEU A 29 -24.37 -2.16 -20.54
N ILE A 30 -25.63 -1.72 -20.54
CA ILE A 30 -26.39 -1.57 -19.29
C ILE A 30 -26.55 -2.93 -18.59
N ALA A 31 -26.90 -3.99 -19.33
CA ALA A 31 -27.05 -5.32 -18.76
C ALA A 31 -25.75 -5.84 -18.12
N ILE A 32 -24.61 -5.68 -18.82
CA ILE A 32 -23.30 -6.05 -18.29
C ILE A 32 -22.96 -5.19 -17.07
N GLY A 33 -23.19 -3.87 -17.12
CA GLY A 33 -22.96 -2.97 -15.99
C GLY A 33 -23.75 -3.38 -14.74
N VAL A 34 -25.02 -3.78 -14.91
CA VAL A 34 -25.84 -4.32 -13.81
C VAL A 34 -25.24 -5.61 -13.25
N VAL A 35 -24.79 -6.55 -14.10
CA VAL A 35 -24.13 -7.79 -13.67
C VAL A 35 -22.84 -7.51 -12.89
N VAL A 36 -22.07 -6.52 -13.31
CA VAL A 36 -20.83 -6.11 -12.63
C VAL A 36 -21.15 -5.52 -11.25
N LEU A 37 -22.16 -4.64 -11.15
CA LEU A 37 -22.58 -4.05 -9.88
C LEU A 37 -23.15 -5.10 -8.92
N THR A 38 -23.97 -6.04 -9.41
CA THR A 38 -24.48 -7.13 -8.57
C THR A 38 -23.36 -8.08 -8.15
N GLY A 39 -22.43 -8.39 -9.05
CA GLY A 39 -21.21 -9.13 -8.74
C GLY A 39 -20.38 -8.44 -7.64
N ALA A 40 -20.17 -7.13 -7.75
CA ALA A 40 -19.44 -6.35 -6.74
C ALA A 40 -20.18 -6.28 -5.39
N ALA A 41 -21.51 -6.14 -5.40
CA ALA A 41 -22.32 -6.16 -4.19
C ALA A 41 -22.32 -7.55 -3.54
N TRP A 42 -22.28 -8.62 -4.33
CA TRP A 42 -22.30 -10.00 -3.82
C TRP A 42 -20.93 -10.47 -3.31
N LEU A 43 -19.85 -10.08 -4.01
CA LEU A 43 -18.46 -10.28 -3.56
C LEU A 43 -18.01 -9.21 -2.55
N TRP A 44 -18.93 -8.34 -2.10
CA TRP A 44 -18.56 -7.27 -1.20
C TRP A 44 -17.92 -7.86 0.06
N PRO A 45 -16.73 -7.36 0.44
CA PRO A 45 -15.98 -7.90 1.57
C PRO A 45 -16.81 -7.79 2.85
N SER A 46 -17.34 -8.93 3.30
CA SER A 46 -17.88 -9.08 4.64
C SER A 46 -16.73 -9.51 5.53
N GLN A 47 -16.48 -8.79 6.63
CA GLN A 47 -15.41 -8.97 7.62
C GLN A 47 -15.33 -10.40 8.23
N GLN A 48 -15.06 -11.42 7.41
CA GLN A 48 -14.90 -12.78 7.82
C GLN A 48 -13.46 -12.94 8.29
N LYS A 49 -13.31 -13.39 9.55
CA LYS A 49 -12.02 -13.65 10.15
C LYS A 49 -11.44 -14.93 9.53
N VAL A 50 -10.77 -14.78 8.39
CA VAL A 50 -9.92 -15.84 7.84
C VAL A 50 -8.77 -16.08 8.80
N ASN A 51 -8.47 -17.36 9.07
CA ASN A 51 -7.32 -17.75 9.87
C ASN A 51 -6.05 -17.23 9.21
N ILE A 52 -5.35 -16.35 9.91
CA ILE A 52 -4.13 -15.69 9.44
C ILE A 52 -3.10 -16.79 9.14
N PRO A 53 -2.48 -16.87 7.96
CA PRO A 53 -1.44 -17.86 7.68
C PRO A 53 -0.28 -17.71 8.68
N LEU A 54 0.31 -18.83 9.12
CA LEU A 54 1.45 -18.87 10.05
C LEU A 54 2.56 -17.82 9.79
N PRO A 55 2.97 -17.50 8.54
CA PRO A 55 3.98 -16.45 8.30
C PRO A 55 3.54 -15.02 8.62
N TYR A 56 2.24 -14.77 8.81
CA TYR A 56 1.67 -13.45 9.16
C TYR A 56 1.04 -13.44 10.56
N GLN A 57 1.19 -14.53 11.32
CA GLN A 57 0.87 -14.56 12.73
C GLN A 57 2.05 -14.00 13.52
N ASN A 58 1.77 -13.16 14.51
CA ASN A 58 2.75 -12.89 15.55
C ASN A 58 3.03 -14.16 16.36
N ALA A 59 4.04 -14.15 17.24
CA ALA A 59 4.36 -15.31 18.08
C ALA A 59 3.19 -15.82 18.95
N ALA A 60 2.14 -15.00 19.12
CA ALA A 60 0.92 -15.31 19.87
C ALA A 60 -0.28 -15.72 18.97
N GLY A 61 -0.08 -15.94 17.66
CA GLY A 61 -1.13 -16.40 16.74
C GLY A 61 -2.10 -15.31 16.23
N GLY A 62 -1.87 -14.05 16.60
CA GLY A 62 -2.67 -12.89 16.20
C GLY A 62 -2.11 -12.14 14.98
N ALA A 63 -2.87 -11.19 14.44
CA ALA A 63 -2.43 -10.38 13.31
C ALA A 63 -1.23 -9.49 13.70
N VAL A 64 -0.23 -9.41 12.82
CA VAL A 64 0.87 -8.44 12.99
C VAL A 64 0.30 -7.03 12.89
N SER A 65 0.39 -6.28 13.99
CA SER A 65 0.08 -4.85 14.01
C SER A 65 1.37 -4.07 13.81
N THR A 66 1.35 -3.06 12.94
CA THR A 66 2.50 -2.19 12.70
C THR A 66 2.17 -0.77 13.13
N GLU A 67 3.09 -0.17 13.86
CA GLU A 67 2.99 1.19 14.39
C GLU A 67 4.10 2.06 13.78
N ALA A 68 3.87 3.38 13.74
CA ALA A 68 4.85 4.36 13.32
C ALA A 68 5.75 4.75 14.51
N GLY A 69 7.03 5.00 14.23
CA GLY A 69 7.97 5.55 15.18
C GLY A 69 9.13 6.26 14.49
N HIS A 70 9.88 7.05 15.24
CA HIS A 70 11.08 7.72 14.74
C HIS A 70 12.26 7.55 15.68
N VAL A 71 13.46 7.55 15.11
CA VAL A 71 14.70 7.30 15.84
C VAL A 71 15.15 8.56 16.57
N LEU A 72 15.23 8.50 17.90
CA LEU A 72 15.71 9.57 18.76
C LEU A 72 17.24 9.59 18.89
N SER A 73 17.84 8.40 19.04
CA SER A 73 19.28 8.25 19.17
C SER A 73 19.71 6.87 18.69
N SER A 74 20.92 6.78 18.13
CA SER A 74 21.53 5.52 17.71
C SER A 74 22.99 5.52 18.15
N SER A 75 23.38 4.58 19.01
CA SER A 75 24.72 4.51 19.59
C SER A 75 25.21 3.09 19.76
N ALA A 76 26.53 2.88 19.67
CA ALA A 76 27.13 1.60 19.98
C ALA A 76 26.97 1.27 21.47
N ALA A 77 26.60 0.02 21.78
CA ALA A 77 26.38 -0.49 23.13
C ALA A 77 26.67 -1.99 23.19
N THR A 78 26.75 -2.54 24.40
CA THR A 78 26.82 -3.98 24.63
C THR A 78 25.51 -4.67 24.22
N CYS A 79 25.61 -5.83 23.60
CA CYS A 79 24.44 -6.62 23.21
C CYS A 79 23.74 -7.26 24.43
N GLY A 80 22.46 -7.56 24.31
CA GLY A 80 21.68 -8.32 25.30
C GLY A 80 21.07 -7.47 26.41
N ASP A 81 20.75 -6.21 26.14
CA ASP A 81 20.02 -5.36 27.08
C ASP A 81 18.58 -5.87 27.28
N GLN A 82 18.14 -5.94 28.55
CA GLN A 82 16.83 -6.50 28.92
C GLN A 82 15.65 -5.60 28.54
N THR A 83 15.91 -4.32 28.24
CA THR A 83 14.90 -3.35 27.82
C THR A 83 14.62 -3.37 26.33
N VAL A 84 15.38 -4.16 25.55
CA VAL A 84 15.20 -4.30 24.10
C VAL A 84 13.79 -4.78 23.76
N GLY A 85 13.13 -4.07 22.86
CA GLY A 85 11.77 -4.30 22.40
C GLY A 85 10.69 -3.98 23.43
N THR A 86 11.04 -3.63 24.67
CA THR A 86 10.03 -3.29 25.69
C THR A 86 9.55 -1.84 25.55
N VAL A 87 8.43 -1.54 26.19
CA VAL A 87 7.92 -0.17 26.31
C VAL A 87 8.61 0.50 27.48
N ILE A 88 9.35 1.57 27.20
CA ILE A 88 10.12 2.32 28.18
C ILE A 88 9.72 3.80 28.13
N THR A 89 9.73 4.46 29.27
CA THR A 89 9.41 5.90 29.39
C THR A 89 10.63 6.75 29.67
N THR A 90 11.75 6.11 30.02
CA THR A 90 13.04 6.74 30.25
C THR A 90 14.03 6.28 29.19
N GLN A 91 14.91 7.19 28.79
CA GLN A 91 16.03 6.85 27.90
C GLN A 91 17.03 5.99 28.68
N PRO A 92 17.28 4.73 28.25
CA PRO A 92 18.30 3.90 28.85
C PRO A 92 19.65 4.55 28.57
N ASN A 93 20.52 4.57 29.58
CA ASN A 93 21.87 5.07 29.39
C ASN A 93 22.65 4.00 28.62
N PRO A 94 23.22 4.28 27.44
CA PRO A 94 23.95 3.26 26.68
C PRO A 94 25.07 2.69 27.54
N ALA A 95 25.07 1.37 27.73
CA ALA A 95 26.18 0.69 28.37
C ALA A 95 27.39 0.74 27.42
N GLY A 96 28.20 1.80 27.58
CA GLY A 96 29.46 1.96 26.86
C GLY A 96 30.52 1.01 27.42
N GLY A 97 31.31 0.42 26.54
CA GLY A 97 32.39 -0.49 26.93
C GLY A 97 33.24 -0.95 25.74
N PRO A 98 34.38 -1.62 25.99
CA PRO A 98 35.26 -2.16 24.93
C PRO A 98 34.56 -3.16 24.01
N ASP A 99 33.49 -3.79 24.48
CA ASP A 99 32.70 -4.81 23.78
C ASP A 99 31.40 -4.26 23.17
N ALA A 100 31.34 -2.95 22.91
CA ALA A 100 30.18 -2.29 22.28
C ALA A 100 30.06 -2.61 20.78
N VAL A 101 29.75 -3.87 20.48
CA VAL A 101 29.63 -4.41 19.11
C VAL A 101 28.20 -4.38 18.58
N CYS A 102 27.20 -4.04 19.41
CA CYS A 102 25.82 -3.83 18.97
C CYS A 102 25.50 -2.35 18.85
N VAL A 103 24.44 -2.04 18.10
CA VAL A 103 23.88 -0.69 17.98
C VAL A 103 22.53 -0.66 18.67
N HIS A 104 22.41 0.18 19.69
CA HIS A 104 21.17 0.50 20.37
C HIS A 104 20.55 1.73 19.72
N SER A 105 19.36 1.56 19.18
CA SER A 105 18.54 2.64 18.65
C SER A 105 17.35 2.87 19.57
N LEU A 106 17.24 4.08 20.11
CA LEU A 106 16.06 4.50 20.86
C LEU A 106 15.03 5.07 19.89
N ILE A 107 13.82 4.53 19.93
CA ILE A 107 12.74 4.92 19.03
C ILE A 107 11.57 5.44 19.83
N ALA A 108 11.07 6.62 19.47
CA ALA A 108 9.82 7.14 19.97
C ALA A 108 8.66 6.48 19.21
N ILE A 109 7.61 6.09 19.96
CA ILE A 109 6.41 5.49 19.40
C ILE A 109 5.41 6.58 19.08
N ASP A 110 5.08 6.75 17.80
CA ASP A 110 4.23 7.84 17.31
C ASP A 110 2.76 7.45 17.12
N SER A 111 2.46 6.15 17.05
CA SER A 111 1.09 5.65 16.89
C SER A 111 0.75 4.46 17.78
N GLY A 112 -0.55 4.17 17.86
CA GLY A 112 -1.07 3.02 18.59
C GLY A 112 -1.21 3.25 20.10
N PRO A 113 -1.44 2.17 20.87
CA PRO A 113 -1.76 2.25 22.29
C PRO A 113 -0.63 2.82 23.17
N ASN A 114 0.63 2.68 22.75
CA ASN A 114 1.80 3.11 23.51
C ASN A 114 2.40 4.42 22.97
N ARG A 115 1.59 5.24 22.28
CA ARG A 115 2.05 6.52 21.72
C ARG A 115 2.61 7.43 22.81
N GLY A 116 3.78 8.01 22.56
CA GLY A 116 4.49 8.89 23.50
C GLY A 116 5.44 8.16 24.45
N ALA A 117 5.46 6.82 24.43
CA ALA A 117 6.52 6.03 25.03
C ALA A 117 7.65 5.78 24.02
N ASN A 118 8.75 5.22 24.50
CA ASN A 118 9.90 4.83 23.69
C ASN A 118 10.07 3.31 23.70
N THR A 119 10.85 2.81 22.76
CA THR A 119 11.33 1.43 22.75
C THR A 119 12.80 1.40 22.32
N LEU A 120 13.55 0.44 22.86
CA LEU A 120 14.95 0.23 22.50
C LEU A 120 15.03 -0.90 21.48
N LEU A 121 15.62 -0.67 20.31
CA LEU A 121 15.94 -1.74 19.37
C LEU A 121 17.44 -1.96 19.33
N GLU A 122 17.82 -3.24 19.34
CA GLU A 122 19.20 -3.67 19.27
C GLU A 122 19.46 -4.34 17.92
N PHE A 123 20.55 -3.93 17.28
CA PHE A 123 21.02 -4.53 16.03
C PHE A 123 22.48 -4.95 16.20
N GLY A 124 22.81 -6.14 15.72
CA GLY A 124 24.19 -6.60 15.67
C GLY A 124 24.98 -5.95 14.54
N VAL A 125 26.29 -6.21 14.50
CA VAL A 125 27.14 -5.85 13.35
C VAL A 125 27.18 -6.99 12.34
N GLY A 126 26.66 -6.74 11.13
CA GLY A 126 26.66 -7.72 10.07
C GLY A 126 26.03 -7.20 8.77
N PRO A 127 26.33 -7.83 7.62
CA PRO A 127 25.68 -7.49 6.37
C PRO A 127 24.17 -7.76 6.47
N GLY A 128 23.35 -6.79 6.04
CA GLY A 128 21.89 -6.88 6.10
C GLY A 128 21.25 -6.35 7.39
N GLN A 129 22.04 -5.95 8.40
CA GLN A 129 21.51 -5.29 9.59
C GLN A 129 21.06 -3.85 9.24
N PRO A 130 19.87 -3.42 9.71
CA PRO A 130 19.39 -2.07 9.44
C PRO A 130 20.27 -1.05 10.17
N LYS A 131 20.63 0.03 9.46
CA LYS A 131 21.40 1.15 10.01
C LYS A 131 20.46 2.33 10.22
N LEU A 132 19.92 2.43 11.42
CA LEU A 132 19.02 3.51 11.79
C LEU A 132 19.80 4.78 12.14
N MET A 133 19.47 5.87 11.45
CA MET A 133 20.00 7.20 11.73
C MET A 133 19.00 8.01 12.55
N VAL A 134 19.52 8.98 13.32
CA VAL A 134 18.66 9.90 14.09
C VAL A 134 17.75 10.68 13.14
N GLY A 135 16.45 10.69 13.44
CA GLY A 135 15.41 11.32 12.62
C GLY A 135 14.79 10.41 11.56
N ASP A 136 15.29 9.19 11.38
CA ASP A 136 14.66 8.23 10.47
C ASP A 136 13.26 7.86 10.97
N HIS A 137 12.30 7.87 10.04
CA HIS A 137 10.95 7.39 10.28
C HIS A 137 10.87 5.92 9.90
N ILE A 138 10.39 5.10 10.83
CA ILE A 138 10.34 3.65 10.70
C ILE A 138 8.97 3.11 11.09
N ARG A 139 8.69 1.89 10.63
CA ARG A 139 7.59 1.08 11.11
C ARG A 139 8.14 0.01 12.03
N ILE A 140 7.46 -0.14 13.17
CA ILE A 140 7.75 -1.16 14.17
C ILE A 140 6.57 -2.12 14.25
N THR A 141 6.82 -3.43 14.36
CA THR A 141 5.76 -4.37 14.69
C THR A 141 5.48 -4.33 16.18
N ARG A 142 4.20 -4.40 16.56
CA ARG A 142 3.75 -4.57 17.93
C ARG A 142 3.28 -6.01 18.12
N GLN A 143 3.88 -6.69 19.07
CA GLN A 143 3.44 -8.01 19.52
C GLN A 143 3.01 -7.93 20.97
N VAL A 144 1.92 -8.60 21.31
CA VAL A 144 1.45 -8.73 22.69
C VAL A 144 1.43 -10.21 22.99
N ASP A 145 2.15 -10.60 24.03
CA ASP A 145 2.16 -11.98 24.47
C ASP A 145 0.88 -12.34 25.26
N PRO A 146 0.64 -13.62 25.56
CA PRO A 146 -0.52 -14.03 26.37
C PRO A 146 -0.52 -13.48 27.80
N THR A 147 0.61 -13.00 28.31
CA THR A 147 0.74 -12.40 29.64
C THR A 147 0.46 -10.90 29.65
N GLY A 148 0.28 -10.29 28.47
CA GLY A 148 -0.01 -8.88 28.26
C GLY A 148 1.23 -8.01 28.06
N LEU A 149 2.45 -8.59 28.04
CA LEU A 149 3.66 -7.84 27.75
C LEU A 149 3.67 -7.46 26.26
N THR A 150 3.94 -6.18 26.01
CA THR A 150 4.05 -5.66 24.65
C THR A 150 5.52 -5.57 24.27
N THR A 151 5.87 -6.22 23.16
CA THR A 151 7.20 -6.17 22.56
C THR A 151 7.13 -5.53 21.18
N TYR A 152 8.13 -4.71 20.87
CA TYR A 152 8.31 -4.03 19.61
C TYR A 152 9.55 -4.54 18.89
N SER A 153 9.48 -4.64 17.56
CA SER A 153 10.62 -4.98 16.73
C SER A 153 10.60 -4.19 15.42
N PHE A 154 11.76 -4.03 14.79
CA PHE A 154 11.87 -3.36 13.50
C PHE A 154 11.08 -4.10 12.42
N TYR A 155 10.28 -3.38 11.64
CA TYR A 155 9.56 -3.93 10.49
C TYR A 155 10.18 -3.45 9.16
N ASP A 156 10.11 -2.15 8.90
CA ASP A 156 10.63 -1.53 7.67
C ASP A 156 10.77 0.00 7.85
N TYR A 157 11.42 0.68 6.91
CA TYR A 157 11.50 2.14 6.85
C TYR A 157 10.20 2.76 6.34
N GLU A 158 9.85 3.96 6.80
CA GLU A 158 8.69 4.69 6.30
C GLU A 158 9.00 5.33 4.94
N ARG A 159 8.68 4.63 3.85
CA ARG A 159 8.91 5.11 2.47
C ARG A 159 7.78 6.00 1.93
N LYS A 160 6.85 6.43 2.78
CA LYS A 160 5.65 7.17 2.37
C LYS A 160 6.00 8.51 1.72
N TRP A 161 6.93 9.27 2.31
CA TRP A 161 7.34 10.57 1.78
C TRP A 161 8.07 10.47 0.43
N PRO A 162 9.09 9.63 0.25
CA PRO A 162 9.73 9.45 -1.06
C PRO A 162 8.77 9.00 -2.16
N LEU A 163 7.89 8.03 -1.86
CA LEU A 163 6.95 7.51 -2.84
C LEU A 163 5.90 8.55 -3.24
N THR A 164 5.39 9.33 -2.28
CA THR A 164 4.44 10.41 -2.57
C THR A 164 5.09 11.53 -3.37
N ALA A 165 6.35 11.88 -3.09
CA ALA A 165 7.08 12.88 -3.88
C ALA A 165 7.28 12.43 -5.33
N ILE A 166 7.67 11.17 -5.56
CA ILE A 166 7.81 10.61 -6.91
C ILE A 166 6.46 10.56 -7.64
N ALA A 167 5.40 10.12 -6.96
CA ALA A 167 4.05 10.09 -7.52
C ALA A 167 3.56 11.49 -7.90
N ALA A 168 3.80 12.50 -7.06
CA ALA A 168 3.46 13.88 -7.34
C ALA A 168 4.26 14.44 -8.53
N ALA A 169 5.57 14.19 -8.59
CA ALA A 169 6.41 14.58 -9.71
C ALA A 169 5.93 13.94 -11.03
N PHE A 170 5.60 12.65 -11.01
CA PHE A 170 5.02 11.95 -12.16
C PHE A 170 3.71 12.58 -12.61
N ALA A 171 2.78 12.84 -11.68
CA ALA A 171 1.51 13.48 -11.98
C ALA A 171 1.70 14.87 -12.60
N LEU A 172 2.62 15.68 -12.08
CA LEU A 172 2.96 16.99 -12.63
C LEU A 172 3.49 16.88 -14.07
N VAL A 173 4.39 15.94 -14.34
CA VAL A 173 4.92 15.70 -15.69
C VAL A 173 3.81 15.29 -16.66
N VAL A 174 2.93 14.37 -16.26
CA VAL A 174 1.80 13.92 -17.10
C VAL A 174 0.85 15.08 -17.42
N VAL A 175 0.52 15.93 -16.44
CA VAL A 175 -0.34 17.10 -16.67
C VAL A 175 0.37 18.13 -17.53
N ALA A 176 1.67 18.36 -17.34
CA ALA A 176 2.43 19.31 -18.15
C ALA A 176 2.53 18.89 -19.63
N VAL A 177 2.73 17.58 -19.89
CA VAL A 177 2.91 17.05 -21.25
C VAL A 177 1.57 16.83 -21.97
N ALA A 178 0.56 16.29 -21.28
CA ALA A 178 -0.71 15.87 -21.88
C ALA A 178 -1.90 16.79 -21.55
N GLY A 179 -1.71 17.82 -20.72
CA GLY A 179 -2.73 18.80 -20.36
C GLY A 179 -4.02 18.16 -19.85
N TRP A 180 -5.15 18.57 -20.42
CA TRP A 180 -6.47 18.03 -20.10
C TRP A 180 -6.65 16.55 -20.42
N ARG A 181 -5.91 16.01 -21.41
CA ARG A 181 -5.92 14.57 -21.71
C ARG A 181 -5.17 13.80 -20.62
N GLY A 182 -4.09 14.38 -20.09
CA GLY A 182 -3.33 13.82 -18.96
C GLY A 182 -4.14 13.76 -17.66
N LEU A 183 -4.92 14.81 -17.37
CA LEU A 183 -5.78 14.83 -16.18
C LEU A 183 -6.84 13.72 -16.21
N ARG A 184 -7.46 13.47 -17.37
CA ARG A 184 -8.41 12.35 -17.51
C ARG A 184 -7.76 10.99 -17.27
N ALA A 185 -6.54 10.79 -17.77
CA ALA A 185 -5.78 9.57 -17.52
C ALA A 185 -5.45 9.38 -16.02
N LEU A 186 -5.08 10.47 -15.31
CA LEU A 186 -4.85 10.41 -13.86
C LEU A 186 -6.11 10.07 -13.06
N VAL A 187 -7.26 10.60 -13.48
CA VAL A 187 -8.56 10.27 -12.86
C VAL A 187 -8.87 8.78 -13.04
N GLY A 188 -8.64 8.23 -14.23
CA GLY A 188 -8.78 6.80 -14.47
C GLY A 188 -7.93 5.96 -13.52
N ILE A 189 -6.61 6.24 -13.47
CA ILE A 189 -5.68 5.55 -12.57
C ILE A 189 -6.14 5.63 -11.11
N LEU A 190 -6.64 6.80 -10.68
CA LEU A 190 -7.15 6.98 -9.33
C LEU A 190 -8.39 6.11 -9.07
N VAL A 191 -9.32 6.05 -10.02
CA VAL A 191 -10.50 5.17 -9.92
C VAL A 191 -10.09 3.71 -9.87
N ALA A 192 -9.17 3.28 -10.74
CA ALA A 192 -8.63 1.92 -10.72
C ALA A 192 -7.98 1.57 -9.38
N PHE A 193 -7.19 2.49 -8.82
CA PHE A 193 -6.57 2.32 -7.52
C PHE A 193 -7.61 2.21 -6.38
N ILE A 194 -8.68 3.02 -6.41
CA ILE A 194 -9.76 2.95 -5.42
C ILE A 194 -10.47 1.59 -5.49
N VAL A 195 -10.79 1.10 -6.69
CA VAL A 195 -11.41 -0.22 -6.87
C VAL A 195 -10.50 -1.32 -6.30
N LEU A 196 -9.18 -1.23 -6.54
CA LEU A 196 -8.21 -2.17 -5.99
C LEU A 196 -8.19 -2.17 -4.46
N VAL A 197 -8.07 -1.00 -3.84
CA VAL A 197 -7.87 -0.88 -2.38
C VAL A 197 -9.14 -1.12 -1.58
N VAL A 198 -10.30 -0.68 -2.08
CA VAL A 198 -11.57 -0.74 -1.33
C VAL A 198 -12.32 -2.04 -1.61
N PHE A 199 -12.21 -2.60 -2.81
CA PHE A 199 -12.95 -3.80 -3.20
C PHE A 199 -12.03 -5.03 -3.32
N MET A 200 -11.04 -4.99 -4.20
CA MET A 200 -10.25 -6.19 -4.52
C MET A 200 -9.42 -6.69 -3.33
N LEU A 201 -8.65 -5.80 -2.69
CA LEU A 201 -7.75 -6.17 -1.61
C LEU A 201 -8.49 -6.74 -0.39
N PRO A 202 -9.59 -6.13 0.10
CA PRO A 202 -10.39 -6.71 1.17
C PRO A 202 -11.05 -8.04 0.76
N ALA A 203 -11.59 -8.14 -0.46
CA ALA A 203 -12.23 -9.37 -0.93
C ALA A 203 -11.25 -10.55 -0.99
N LEU A 204 -10.01 -10.31 -1.44
CA LEU A 204 -8.96 -11.33 -1.42
C LEU A 204 -8.56 -11.70 0.01
N ARG A 205 -8.51 -10.72 0.91
CA ARG A 205 -8.21 -10.94 2.33
C ARG A 205 -9.27 -11.80 3.02
N ASP A 206 -10.53 -11.67 2.63
CA ASP A 206 -11.65 -12.45 3.18
C ASP A 206 -11.75 -13.87 2.56
N GLY A 207 -10.79 -14.27 1.71
CA GLY A 207 -10.68 -15.64 1.18
C GLY A 207 -11.61 -15.94 0.01
N SER A 208 -12.19 -14.92 -0.63
CA SER A 208 -13.00 -15.10 -1.84
C SER A 208 -12.15 -15.62 -3.01
N ALA A 209 -12.77 -16.30 -3.97
CA ALA A 209 -12.07 -16.83 -5.14
C ALA A 209 -11.47 -15.67 -5.97
N ALA A 210 -10.15 -15.70 -6.18
CA ALA A 210 -9.45 -14.59 -6.84
C ALA A 210 -9.92 -14.32 -8.28
N ILE A 211 -10.34 -15.36 -9.01
CA ILE A 211 -10.77 -15.26 -10.41
C ILE A 211 -12.02 -14.38 -10.57
N PRO A 212 -13.16 -14.64 -9.88
CA PRO A 212 -14.34 -13.78 -10.00
C PRO A 212 -14.11 -12.36 -9.48
N VAL A 213 -13.33 -12.17 -8.41
CA VAL A 213 -12.99 -10.83 -7.90
C VAL A 213 -12.24 -10.03 -8.96
N ALA A 214 -11.22 -10.63 -9.57
CA ALA A 214 -10.41 -9.98 -10.61
C ALA A 214 -11.24 -9.63 -11.86
N LEU A 215 -12.16 -10.51 -12.27
CA LEU A 215 -13.09 -10.25 -13.39
C LEU A 215 -14.01 -9.07 -13.09
N VAL A 216 -14.63 -9.04 -11.91
CA VAL A 216 -15.52 -7.93 -11.53
C VAL A 216 -14.74 -6.63 -11.41
N ALA A 217 -13.58 -6.63 -10.75
CA ALA A 217 -12.73 -5.44 -10.62
C ALA A 217 -12.30 -4.90 -11.99
N SER A 218 -11.84 -5.76 -12.90
CA SER A 218 -11.43 -5.35 -14.25
C SER A 218 -12.59 -4.76 -15.05
N ALA A 219 -13.78 -5.35 -14.94
CA ALA A 219 -14.98 -4.85 -15.61
C ALA A 219 -15.41 -3.48 -15.05
N VAL A 220 -15.37 -3.28 -13.72
CA VAL A 220 -15.67 -1.97 -13.10
C VAL A 220 -14.72 -0.90 -13.63
N ILE A 221 -13.41 -1.18 -13.67
CA ILE A 221 -12.41 -0.24 -14.14
C ILE A 221 -12.67 0.14 -15.60
N LEU A 222 -12.95 -0.86 -16.45
CA LEU A 222 -13.26 -0.63 -17.87
C LEU A 222 -14.56 0.16 -18.11
N TYR A 223 -15.53 0.08 -17.20
CA TYR A 223 -16.73 0.92 -17.27
C TYR A 223 -16.49 2.36 -16.78
N ALA A 224 -15.47 2.56 -15.95
CA ALA A 224 -15.21 3.84 -15.31
C ALA A 224 -14.24 4.73 -16.10
N GLU A 225 -13.38 4.13 -16.94
CA GLU A 225 -12.46 4.82 -17.86
C GLU A 225 -12.99 4.87 -19.30
#